data_AF-A0A0G1WD57-F1
#
_entry.id   AF-A0A0G1WD57-F1
#
_cell.length_a   1.000
_cell.length_b   1.000
_cell.length_c   1.000
_cell.angle_alpha   90.00
_cell.angle_beta   90.00
_cell.angle_gamma   90.00
#
_symmetry.space_group_name_H-M   'P 1'
#
loop_
_entity.id
_entity.type
_entity.pdbx_description
1 polymer ?
#
loop_
_entity_poly.entity_id
_entity_poly.type
_entity_poly.pdbx_seq_one_letter_code
_entity_poly.pdbx_strand_id
1 'polypeptide(L)'
;MIGGEDLSADWRWPKGHPEWRMSSKEGIRWEDDGPLNETGRKMLLKHFGLELVGRHLPIKTLATMSPAALLRKRRGIERRGGLERLEPVSDRPGGHISAKLAA
;
A
#
# COMPACT_ATOMS: atom_id res chain seq x y z
N MET A 1 -14.65 -6.64 17.81
CA MET A 1 -14.23 -5.48 16.99
C MET A 1 -13.07 -5.96 16.14
N ILE A 2 -13.07 -5.70 14.84
CA ILE A 2 -11.89 -5.86 13.99
C ILE A 2 -11.18 -4.50 14.03
N GLY A 3 -9.93 -4.46 14.49
CA GLY A 3 -9.12 -3.25 14.58
C GLY A 3 -8.45 -3.07 15.95
N GLY A 4 -7.11 -3.19 15.97
CA GLY A 4 -6.24 -2.73 17.04
C GLY A 4 -6.03 -1.20 17.07
N GLU A 5 -5.08 -0.74 17.88
CA GLU A 5 -4.82 0.70 18.13
C GLU A 5 -4.30 1.44 16.89
N ASP A 6 -3.50 0.76 16.07
CA ASP A 6 -3.02 1.27 14.80
C ASP A 6 -3.71 0.55 13.65
N LEU A 7 -4.13 1.30 12.62
CA LEU A 7 -4.63 0.78 11.35
C LEU A 7 -3.59 1.05 10.26
N SER A 8 -3.38 0.08 9.36
CA SER A 8 -2.45 0.16 8.23
C SER A 8 -3.02 -0.56 6.99
N ALA A 9 -2.47 -0.22 5.82
CA ALA A 9 -2.62 -0.99 4.60
C ALA A 9 -1.27 -1.61 4.24
N ASP A 10 -1.21 -2.94 4.19
CA ASP A 10 0.03 -3.69 3.95
C ASP A 10 0.02 -4.40 2.61
N TRP A 11 1.18 -4.47 1.96
CA TRP A 11 1.38 -5.30 0.79
C TRP A 11 1.70 -6.73 1.21
N ARG A 12 0.79 -7.67 0.93
CA ARG A 12 0.83 -9.07 1.41
C ARG A 12 0.60 -10.06 0.26
N TRP A 13 0.84 -11.36 0.51
CA TRP A 13 0.64 -12.46 -0.44
C TRP A 13 -0.37 -13.51 0.07
N PRO A 14 -1.64 -13.14 0.36
CA PRO A 14 -2.64 -14.15 0.71
C PRO A 14 -2.73 -15.21 -0.39
N LYS A 15 -2.61 -16.47 -0.01
CA LYS A 15 -2.68 -17.61 -0.95
C LYS A 15 -1.72 -17.46 -2.15
N GLY A 16 -0.59 -16.78 -1.96
CA GLY A 16 0.42 -16.59 -3.01
C GLY A 16 0.18 -15.43 -3.98
N HIS A 17 -0.92 -14.68 -3.85
CA HIS A 17 -1.23 -13.55 -4.74
C HIS A 17 -0.94 -12.21 -4.06
N PRO A 18 -0.09 -11.35 -4.66
CA PRO A 18 0.25 -10.07 -4.04
C PRO A 18 -0.91 -9.07 -4.12
N GLU A 19 -1.33 -8.56 -2.96
CA GLU A 19 -2.37 -7.53 -2.86
C GLU A 19 -2.23 -6.67 -1.58
N TRP A 20 -2.80 -5.48 -1.60
CA TRP A 20 -2.95 -4.64 -0.42
C TRP A 20 -4.08 -5.17 0.47
N ARG A 21 -3.81 -5.24 1.76
CA ARG A 21 -4.75 -5.71 2.77
C ARG A 21 -4.79 -4.77 3.95
N MET A 22 -5.96 -4.67 4.56
CA MET A 22 -6.09 -3.98 5.83
C MET A 22 -5.37 -4.79 6.90
N SER A 23 -4.75 -4.08 7.82
CA SER A 23 -4.08 -4.66 8.95
C SER A 23 -4.22 -3.74 10.13
N SER A 24 -4.26 -4.32 11.32
CA SER A 24 -4.20 -3.56 12.55
C SER A 24 -3.16 -4.12 13.49
N LYS A 25 -2.72 -3.30 14.43
CA LYS A 25 -1.72 -3.68 15.42
C LYS A 25 -2.36 -3.70 16.81
N GLU A 26 -2.25 -4.85 17.47
CA GLU A 26 -2.54 -4.99 18.90
C GLU A 26 -1.25 -5.45 19.59
N GLY A 27 -0.71 -4.61 20.48
CA GLY A 27 0.60 -4.84 21.10
C GLY A 27 1.74 -4.86 20.07
N ILE A 28 2.42 -6.00 19.90
CA ILE A 28 3.56 -6.14 18.98
C ILE A 28 3.19 -6.80 17.64
N ARG A 29 1.98 -7.36 17.52
CA ARG A 29 1.59 -8.18 16.38
C ARG A 29 0.69 -7.40 15.43
N TRP A 30 0.95 -7.56 14.14
CA TRP A 30 0.06 -7.09 13.08
C TRP A 30 -0.87 -8.20 12.63
N GLU A 31 -2.16 -7.92 12.63
CA GLU A 31 -3.20 -8.82 12.19
C GLU A 31 -3.60 -8.53 10.73
N ASP A 32 -4.20 -9.50 10.06
CA ASP A 32 -4.79 -9.32 8.73
C ASP A 32 -6.29 -9.07 8.90
N ASP A 33 -6.73 -7.84 8.66
CA ASP A 33 -8.12 -7.44 8.87
C ASP A 33 -8.98 -7.64 7.62
N GLY A 34 -8.40 -8.16 6.53
CA GLY A 34 -9.13 -8.42 5.30
C GLY A 34 -8.72 -7.56 4.10
N PRO A 35 -9.55 -7.57 3.05
CA PRO A 35 -9.29 -6.82 1.82
C PRO A 35 -9.17 -5.31 2.04
N LEU A 36 -8.41 -4.63 1.17
CA LEU A 36 -8.33 -3.17 1.15
C LEU A 36 -9.72 -2.52 1.08
N ASN A 37 -10.01 -1.64 2.03
CA ASN A 37 -11.25 -0.86 2.08
C ASN A 37 -11.01 0.62 1.68
N GLU A 38 -12.06 1.44 1.72
CA GLU A 38 -11.97 2.86 1.32
C GLU A 38 -11.04 3.68 2.24
N THR A 39 -10.98 3.34 3.52
CA THR A 39 -10.04 3.96 4.46
C THR A 39 -8.60 3.65 4.06
N GLY A 40 -8.27 2.37 3.82
CA GLY A 40 -6.95 1.97 3.35
C GLY A 40 -6.59 2.57 2.00
N ARG A 41 -7.56 2.69 1.08
CA ARG A 41 -7.35 3.39 -0.20
C ARG A 41 -6.92 4.84 0.02
N LYS A 42 -7.61 5.59 0.88
CA LYS A 42 -7.24 6.98 1.19
C LYS A 42 -5.84 7.06 1.80
N MET A 43 -5.51 6.15 2.73
CA MET A 43 -4.18 6.07 3.34
C MET A 43 -3.09 5.84 2.30
N LEU A 44 -3.29 4.88 1.38
CA LEU A 44 -2.31 4.59 0.31
C LEU A 44 -2.17 5.78 -0.65
N LEU A 45 -3.28 6.39 -1.07
CA LEU A 45 -3.22 7.57 -1.93
C LEU A 45 -2.44 8.71 -1.28
N LYS A 46 -2.64 8.96 0.02
CA LYS A 46 -1.89 9.96 0.77
C LYS A 46 -0.41 9.58 0.91
N HIS A 47 -0.12 8.35 1.34
CA HIS A 47 1.24 7.85 1.57
C HIS A 47 2.10 7.90 0.29
N PHE A 48 1.53 7.58 -0.86
CA PHE A 48 2.22 7.66 -2.16
C PHE A 48 2.08 9.03 -2.85
N GLY A 49 1.37 9.99 -2.26
CA GLY A 49 1.13 11.32 -2.83
C GLY A 49 0.39 11.29 -4.17
N LEU A 50 -0.63 10.45 -4.28
CA LEU A 50 -1.44 10.19 -5.47
C LEU A 50 -2.88 10.74 -5.37
N GLU A 51 -3.18 11.55 -4.34
CA GLU A 51 -4.52 12.08 -4.08
C GLU A 51 -5.12 12.81 -5.30
N LEU A 52 -4.31 13.60 -6.01
CA LEU A 52 -4.71 14.35 -7.22
C LEU A 52 -5.22 13.46 -8.36
N VAL A 53 -4.73 12.22 -8.43
CA VAL A 53 -5.14 11.23 -9.44
C VAL A 53 -6.02 10.13 -8.84
N GLY A 54 -6.43 10.27 -7.58
CA GLY A 54 -7.15 9.24 -6.84
C GLY A 54 -8.44 8.79 -7.53
N ARG A 55 -9.13 9.69 -8.25
CA ARG A 55 -10.33 9.34 -9.05
C ARG A 55 -10.08 8.25 -10.09
N HIS A 56 -8.84 8.15 -10.59
CA HIS A 56 -8.41 7.17 -11.59
C HIS A 56 -7.82 5.90 -10.97
N LEU A 57 -7.81 5.83 -9.64
CA LEU A 57 -7.29 4.71 -8.85
C LEU A 57 -8.37 4.20 -7.89
N PRO A 58 -9.40 3.50 -8.41
CA PRO A 58 -10.42 2.88 -7.58
C PRO A 58 -9.82 1.73 -6.75
N ILE A 59 -10.49 1.33 -5.66
CA ILE A 59 -10.04 0.28 -4.73
C ILE A 59 -9.55 -0.97 -5.48
N LYS A 60 -10.34 -1.49 -6.42
CA LYS A 60 -9.99 -2.73 -7.16
C LYS A 60 -8.65 -2.63 -7.90
N THR A 61 -8.39 -1.48 -8.54
CA THR A 61 -7.11 -1.22 -9.20
C THR A 61 -6.00 -1.09 -8.17
N LEU A 62 -6.23 -0.29 -7.13
CA LEU A 62 -5.21 0.04 -6.15
C LEU A 62 -4.81 -1.19 -5.32
N ALA A 63 -5.76 -2.07 -5.00
CA ALA A 63 -5.55 -3.31 -4.26
C ALA A 63 -4.51 -4.24 -4.88
N THR A 64 -4.37 -4.24 -6.20
CA THR A 64 -3.44 -5.13 -6.94
C THR A 64 -2.21 -4.39 -7.47
N MET A 65 -2.12 -3.08 -7.24
CA MET A 65 -0.97 -2.28 -7.65
C MET A 65 0.17 -2.40 -6.65
N SER A 66 1.30 -2.95 -7.07
CA SER A 66 2.49 -3.03 -6.22
C SER A 66 2.99 -1.64 -5.77
N PRO A 67 3.70 -1.54 -4.63
CA PRO A 67 4.35 -0.31 -4.19
C PRO A 67 5.18 0.36 -5.29
N ALA A 68 5.95 -0.43 -6.05
CA ALA A 68 6.73 0.07 -7.18
C ALA A 68 5.86 0.67 -8.29
N ALA A 69 4.69 0.10 -8.58
CA ALA A 69 3.76 0.65 -9.56
C ALA A 69 3.14 1.98 -9.09
N LEU A 70 2.82 2.10 -7.80
CA LEU A 70 2.35 3.35 -7.19
C LEU A 70 3.43 4.44 -7.25
N LEU A 71 4.68 4.09 -6.90
CA LEU A 71 5.83 5.00 -7.05
C LEU A 71 6.03 5.44 -8.49
N ARG A 72 5.95 4.52 -9.47
CA ARG A 72 6.05 4.90 -10.90
C ARG A 72 4.97 5.91 -11.30
N LYS A 73 3.73 5.75 -10.81
CA LYS A 73 2.67 6.75 -11.03
C LYS A 73 3.05 8.09 -10.39
N ARG A 74 3.53 8.10 -9.15
CA ARG A 74 3.97 9.32 -8.46
C ARG A 74 5.07 10.03 -9.25
N ARG A 75 6.10 9.30 -9.69
CA ARG A 75 7.19 9.82 -10.53
C ARG A 75 6.71 10.38 -11.88
N GLY A 76 5.58 9.89 -12.39
CA GLY A 76 4.92 10.44 -13.57
C GLY A 76 4.26 11.79 -13.32
N ILE A 77 3.66 11.98 -12.13
CA ILE A 77 3.06 13.25 -11.72
C ILE A 77 4.14 14.29 -11.44
N GLU A 78 5.19 13.92 -10.71
CA GLU A 78 6.33 14.80 -10.40
C GLU A 78 6.97 15.37 -11.66
N ARG A 79 7.22 14.53 -12.68
CA ARG A 79 7.78 14.96 -13.97
C ARG A 79 6.87 15.91 -14.75
N ARG A 80 5.55 15.80 -14.61
CA ARG A 80 4.58 16.64 -15.36
C ARG A 80 4.26 17.95 -14.65
N GLY A 81 4.25 17.94 -13.32
CA GLY A 81 3.78 19.06 -12.50
C GLY A 81 4.88 19.80 -11.73
N GLY A 82 6.15 19.37 -11.81
CA GLY A 82 7.23 19.96 -11.04
C GLY A 82 7.07 19.77 -9.53
N LEU A 83 6.35 18.73 -9.09
CA LEU A 83 6.17 18.44 -7.66
C LEU A 83 7.48 17.98 -7.04
N GLU A 84 7.67 18.33 -5.77
CA GLU A 84 8.74 17.78 -4.97
C GLU A 84 8.70 16.26 -4.94
N ARG A 85 9.91 15.70 -4.95
CA ARG A 85 10.09 14.25 -4.93
C ARG A 85 9.68 13.71 -3.56
N LEU A 86 8.64 12.87 -3.56
CA LEU A 86 8.23 12.13 -2.38
C LEU A 86 8.98 10.78 -2.35
N GLU A 87 9.57 10.43 -1.21
CA GLU A 87 10.14 9.10 -0.94
C GLU A 87 9.34 8.41 0.17
N PRO A 88 8.30 7.64 -0.18
CA PRO A 88 7.56 6.83 0.78
C PRO A 88 8.47 5.80 1.44
N VAL A 89 8.50 5.80 2.77
CA VAL A 89 9.26 4.85 3.58
C VAL A 89 8.29 3.83 4.15
N SER A 90 8.66 2.54 4.10
CA SER A 90 7.88 1.52 4.77
C SER A 90 8.12 1.60 6.27
N ASP A 91 7.04 1.67 7.06
CA ASP A 91 7.11 1.62 8.52
C ASP A 91 7.48 0.22 9.05
N ARG A 92 7.67 -0.77 8.17
CA ARG A 92 8.11 -2.12 8.52
C ARG A 92 9.41 -2.48 7.80
N PRO A 93 10.33 -3.19 8.49
CA PRO A 93 11.34 -3.97 7.80
C PRO A 93 10.63 -4.93 6.84
N GLY A 94 10.94 -4.86 5.56
CA GLY A 94 10.34 -5.74 4.56
C GLY A 94 10.59 -7.20 4.92
N GLY A 95 9.57 -8.05 4.78
CA GLY A 95 9.77 -9.50 4.83
C GLY A 95 10.63 -9.95 3.65
N HIS A 96 11.67 -10.73 3.90
CA HIS A 96 12.45 -11.34 2.83
C HIS A 96 11.61 -12.47 2.21
N ILE A 97 11.21 -12.30 0.94
CA ILE A 97 10.67 -13.40 0.15
C ILE A 97 11.87 -14.22 -0.33
N SER A 98 11.84 -15.54 -0.11
CA SER A 98 12.83 -16.44 -0.69
C SER A 98 12.90 -16.23 -2.20
N ALA A 99 14.11 -16.11 -2.75
CA ALA A 99 14.33 -15.88 -4.19
C ALA A 99 13.63 -16.92 -5.08
N LYS A 100 13.36 -18.13 -4.57
CA LYS A 100 12.61 -19.19 -5.26
C LYS A 100 11.13 -18.86 -5.51
N LEU A 101 10.54 -17.96 -4.74
CA LEU A 101 9.15 -17.48 -4.90
C LEU A 101 9.07 -16.15 -5.68
N ALA A 102 10.21 -15.56 -6.02
CA ALA A 102 10.32 -14.29 -6.72
C ALA A 102 10.66 -14.45 -8.23
N ALA A 103 10.80 -15.68 -8.70
CA ALA A 103 11.13 -16.05 -10.08
C ALA A 103 9.90 -16.46 -10.88
#